data_AF-A0AAJ1B115-F1
#
_entry.id   AF-A0AAJ1B115-F1
#
_cell.length_a   1.000
_cell.length_b   1.000
_cell.length_c   1.000
_cell.angle_alpha   90.00
_cell.angle_beta   90.00
_cell.angle_gamma   90.00
#
_symmetry.space_group_name_H-M   'P 1'
#
loop_
_entity.id
_entity.type
_entity.pdbx_description
1 polymer ?
#
loop_
_entity_poly.entity_id
_entity_poly.type
_entity_poly.pdbx_seq_one_letter_code
_entity_poly.pdbx_strand_id
1 'polypeptide(L)' 'EMDAAGIKKFLKEKGFTMPVIFDDGRLSSSFQITSLPTTYMFDRDGNVYGSVVGQLSSDMMENIIDRTLKGK' A
#
# COMPACT_ATOMS: atom_id res chain seq x y z
N GLU A 1 -5.19 8.26 17.68
CA GLU A 1 -5.51 9.17 16.56
C GLU A 1 -6.54 8.48 15.68
N MET A 2 -7.64 9.16 15.35
CA MET A 2 -8.70 8.57 14.51
C MET A 2 -9.23 9.56 13.46
N ASP A 3 -8.81 10.83 13.50
CA ASP A 3 -9.17 11.84 12.52
C ASP A 3 -7.98 12.17 11.60
N ALA A 4 -8.28 12.81 10.48
CA ALA A 4 -7.26 13.15 9.48
C ALA A 4 -6.18 14.10 10.04
N ALA A 5 -6.52 14.95 11.01
CA ALA A 5 -5.59 15.87 11.63
C ALA A 5 -4.55 15.13 12.50
N GLY A 6 -4.99 14.17 13.31
CA GLY A 6 -4.11 13.27 14.04
C GLY A 6 -3.19 12.53 13.08
N ILE A 7 -3.74 11.81 12.10
CA ILE A 7 -2.93 10.99 11.19
C ILE A 7 -1.85 11.83 10.48
N LYS A 8 -2.18 13.05 10.03
CA LYS A 8 -1.18 13.97 9.44
C LYS A 8 -0.05 14.34 10.41
N LYS A 9 -0.38 14.55 11.69
CA LYS A 9 0.61 14.82 12.74
C LYS A 9 1.50 13.59 12.97
N PHE A 10 0.93 12.39 13.11
CA PHE A 10 1.70 11.15 13.24
C PHE A 10 2.65 10.93 12.07
N LEU A 11 2.17 11.10 10.83
CA LEU A 11 3.01 10.98 9.64
C LEU A 11 4.20 11.94 9.68
N LYS A 12 3.96 13.20 10.07
CA LYS A 12 5.01 14.23 10.22
C LYS A 12 6.01 13.88 11.33
N GLU A 13 5.54 13.46 12.50
CA GLU A 13 6.40 13.13 13.64
C GLU A 13 7.25 11.88 13.39
N LYS A 14 6.73 10.92 12.63
CA LYS A 14 7.46 9.71 12.24
C LYS A 14 8.32 9.89 10.99
N GLY A 15 8.24 11.03 10.32
CA GLY A 15 9.01 11.33 9.11
C GLY A 15 8.59 10.51 7.89
N PHE A 16 7.34 10.05 7.83
CA PHE A 16 6.81 9.36 6.65
C PHE A 16 6.58 10.36 5.52
N THR A 17 7.25 10.16 4.38
CA THR A 17 7.21 11.06 3.21
C THR A 17 6.35 10.54 2.05
N MET A 18 5.80 9.33 2.19
CA MET A 18 4.96 8.72 1.17
C MET A 18 3.62 9.46 1.04
N PRO A 19 3.05 9.55 -0.17
CA PRO A 19 1.71 10.11 -0.34
C PRO A 19 0.68 9.25 0.41
N VAL A 20 -0.21 9.90 1.16
CA VAL A 20 -1.29 9.24 1.91
C VAL A 20 -2.63 9.80 1.48
N ILE A 21 -3.56 8.92 1.15
CA ILE A 21 -4.93 9.25 0.77
C ILE A 21 -5.85 8.80 1.91
N PHE A 22 -6.73 9.71 2.34
CA PHE A 22 -7.83 9.38 3.24
C PHE A 22 -9.00 8.88 2.40
N ASP A 23 -9.17 7.57 2.36
CA ASP A 23 -10.24 6.93 1.61
C ASP A 23 -11.60 7.16 2.28
N ASP A 24 -12.64 7.39 1.47
CA ASP A 24 -14.04 7.46 1.90
C ASP A 24 -14.79 6.13 1.66
N GLY A 25 -14.04 5.07 1.33
CA GLY A 25 -14.51 3.71 1.04
C GLY A 25 -14.53 3.39 -0.45
N ARG A 26 -14.39 4.38 -1.34
CA ARG A 26 -14.40 4.16 -2.79
C ARG A 26 -13.16 3.43 -3.28
N LEU A 27 -11.97 3.76 -2.78
CA LEU A 27 -10.74 3.06 -3.18
C LEU A 27 -10.76 1.64 -2.65
N SER A 28 -11.10 1.46 -1.37
CA SER A 28 -11.17 0.13 -0.76
C SER A 28 -12.18 -0.77 -1.49
N SER A 29 -13.33 -0.22 -1.90
CA SER A 29 -14.31 -0.96 -2.71
C SER A 29 -13.79 -1.27 -4.13
N SER A 30 -13.19 -0.29 -4.81
CA SER A 30 -12.70 -0.46 -6.19
C SER A 30 -11.58 -1.49 -6.28
N PHE A 31 -10.69 -1.52 -5.29
CA PHE A 31 -9.63 -2.50 -5.18
C PHE A 31 -10.06 -3.80 -4.49
N GLN A 32 -11.30 -3.89 -3.99
CA GLN A 32 -11.83 -5.05 -3.26
C GLN A 32 -10.99 -5.40 -2.02
N ILE A 33 -10.57 -4.39 -1.27
CA ILE A 33 -9.83 -4.56 -0.01
C ILE A 33 -10.80 -5.05 1.07
N THR A 34 -10.64 -6.32 1.48
CA THR A 34 -11.48 -6.96 2.49
C THR A 34 -10.78 -7.15 3.84
N SER A 35 -9.45 -6.98 3.88
CA SER A 35 -8.65 -7.12 5.09
C SER A 35 -7.41 -6.21 5.03
N LEU A 36 -6.84 -5.93 6.20
CA LEU A 36 -5.68 -5.06 6.34
C LEU A 36 -4.52 -5.82 7.03
N PRO A 37 -3.26 -5.54 6.68
CA PRO A 37 -2.85 -4.74 5.52
C PRO A 37 -3.09 -5.50 4.20
N THR A 38 -3.33 -4.77 3.11
CA THR A 38 -3.33 -5.31 1.73
C THR A 38 -2.39 -4.46 0.89
N THR A 39 -1.49 -5.12 0.15
CA THR A 39 -0.51 -4.48 -0.73
C THR A 39 -0.79 -4.85 -2.17
N TYR A 40 -0.88 -3.85 -3.06
CA TYR A 40 -0.94 -4.06 -4.51
C TYR A 40 0.38 -3.63 -5.14
N MET A 41 0.80 -4.36 -6.16
CA MET A 41 1.98 -4.05 -6.94
C MET A 41 1.55 -3.75 -8.37
N PHE A 42 2.07 -2.64 -8.89
CA PHE A 42 1.86 -2.22 -10.26
C PHE A 42 3.18 -2.31 -11.01
N ASP A 43 3.14 -2.80 -12.25
CA ASP A 43 4.30 -2.78 -13.14
C ASP A 43 4.58 -1.36 -13.65
N ARG A 44 5.62 -1.20 -14.48
CA ARG A 44 6.03 0.10 -15.02
C ARG A 44 5.01 0.71 -15.99
N ASP A 45 4.15 -0.11 -16.56
CA ASP A 45 3.10 0.30 -17.49
C ASP A 45 1.79 0.66 -16.76
N GLY A 46 1.78 0.51 -15.43
CA GLY A 46 0.63 0.82 -14.57
C GLY A 46 -0.38 -0.30 -14.45
N ASN A 47 -0.07 -1.51 -14.94
CA ASN A 47 -0.96 -2.66 -14.78
C ASN A 47 -0.75 -3.32 -13.41
N VAL A 48 -1.81 -3.92 -12.87
CA VAL A 48 -1.71 -4.69 -11.62
C VAL A 48 -0.91 -5.96 -11.88
N TYR A 49 0.27 -6.04 -11.27
CA TYR A 49 1.10 -7.24 -11.28
C TYR A 49 0.57 -8.30 -10.31
N GLY A 50 0.07 -7.86 -9.15
CA GLY A 50 -0.54 -8.75 -8.17
C GLY A 50 -0.87 -8.04 -6.86
N SER A 51 -1.34 -8.81 -5.88
CA SER A 51 -1.67 -8.33 -4.55
C SER A 51 -1.28 -9.33 -3.47
N VAL A 52 -0.93 -8.85 -2.29
CA VAL A 52 -0.76 -9.66 -1.08
C VAL A 52 -1.67 -9.17 0.03
N VAL A 53 -2.39 -10.10 0.62
CA VAL A 53 -3.24 -9.88 1.78
C VAL A 53 -2.50 -10.34 3.03
N GLY A 54 -2.49 -9.48 4.06
CA GLY A 54 -1.84 -9.75 5.33
C GLY A 54 -0.44 -9.17 5.43
N GLN A 55 0.21 -9.46 6.57
CA GLN A 55 1.52 -8.93 6.90
C GLN A 55 2.61 -9.53 6.00
N LEU A 56 3.56 -8.68 5.60
CA LEU A 56 4.74 -9.08 4.83
C LEU A 56 5.98 -9.01 5.72
N SER A 57 6.87 -9.99 5.60
CA SER A 57 8.26 -9.84 6.05
C SER A 57 9.05 -8.97 5.06
N SER A 58 10.17 -8.40 5.51
CA SER A 58 11.07 -7.63 4.65
C SER A 58 11.52 -8.43 3.43
N ASP A 59 11.95 -9.68 3.64
CA ASP A 59 12.41 -10.56 2.55
C ASP A 59 11.30 -10.81 1.52
N MET A 60 10.06 -11.00 1.97
CA MET A 60 8.92 -11.18 1.06
C MET A 60 8.67 -9.90 0.25
N MET A 61 8.74 -8.74 0.90
CA MET A 61 8.56 -7.44 0.23
C MET A 61 9.62 -7.22 -0.85
N GLU A 62 10.90 -7.43 -0.53
CA GLU A 62 12.01 -7.28 -1.48
C GLU A 62 11.85 -8.22 -2.70
N ASN A 63 11.52 -9.49 -2.45
CA ASN A 63 11.29 -10.47 -3.51
C ASN A 63 10.08 -10.13 -4.40
N ILE A 64 9.03 -9.54 -3.83
CA ILE A 64 7.87 -9.10 -4.61
C ILE A 64 8.23 -7.90 -5.48
N ILE A 65 8.94 -6.92 -4.94
CA ILE A 65 9.40 -5.74 -5.68
C ILE A 65 10.28 -6.17 -6.87
N ASP A 66 11.25 -7.05 -6.64
CA ASP A 66 12.15 -7.51 -7.71
C ASP A 66 11.40 -8.22 -8.84
N ARG A 67 10.42 -9.07 -8.51
CA ARG A 67 9.56 -9.73 -9.50
C ARG A 67 8.71 -8.75 -10.30
N THR A 68 8.07 -7.79 -9.62
CA THR A 68 7.28 -6.75 -10.28
C THR A 68 8.15 -5.89 -11.23
N LEU A 69 9.37 -5.55 -10.83
CA LEU A 69 10.30 -4.77 -11.68
C LEU A 69 10.82 -5.55 -12.89
N LYS A 70 10.92 -6.89 -12.78
CA LYS A 70 11.38 -7.78 -13.84
C LYS A 70 10.26 -8.26 -14.77
N GLY A 71 9.00 -8.10 -14.38
CA GLY A 71 7.84 -8.61 -15.13
C GLY A 71 7.84 -10.14 -15.27
N LYS A 72 8.45 -10.84 -14.31
CA LYS A 72 8.61 -12.31 -14.28
C LYS A 72 8.32 -12.88 -12.90
#